data_AF-A0A560EL58-F1
#
_entry.id   AF-A0A560EL58-F1
#
_cell.length_a   1.000
_cell.length_b   1.000
_cell.length_c   1.000
_cell.angle_alpha   90.00
_cell.angle_beta   90.00
_cell.angle_gamma   90.00
#
_symmetry.space_group_name_H-M   'P 1'
#
loop_
_entity.id
_entity.type
_entity.pdbx_description
1 polymer ?
#
loop_
_entity_poly.entity_id
_entity_poly.type
_entity_poly.pdbx_seq_one_letter_code
_entity_poly.pdbx_strand_id
1 'polypeptide(L)'
;MLRLHNMPIFAKVAAAPAILLIVLVGIGSGAFALLTTDALHVTALDQDVLRPQQKVAAFDTKLDTTMTSLYRLVSVAAEESDAPKITRMAHDAANDLKVVDDLSAALIAAVPEQSADGAALTEIQGHARQFTKAAALVVDMVDSDPGTALTMMSATARAYDETKHLVAGLASKFDILEEERIARLKSSMYTGRLAFAAAVVAVGMIAILLVIVIIRAVSAPIMALTRTLQDLTRQDYSVTVPGLHAKDELGTMARAVDGLRQTASLLEDLRRQQEAERQRTEQEKAAWLETMSWTVEREILTAIEQIRGDDPPVGASPDPSPGNGALTPECSAAGPRTVAVLENLAKVVRSFSREIY
;
A
#
# COMPACT_ATOMS: atom_id res chain seq x y z
N MET A 1 -4.43 -5.67 23.49
CA MET A 1 -3.62 -4.67 22.78
C MET A 1 -2.19 -5.18 22.68
N LEU A 2 -1.73 -5.59 21.50
CA LEU A 2 -0.38 -6.14 21.31
C LEU A 2 0.68 -5.11 21.71
N ARG A 3 1.65 -5.52 22.54
CA ARG A 3 2.83 -4.73 22.92
C ARG A 3 3.80 -4.58 21.74
N LEU A 4 3.40 -3.82 20.73
CA LEU A 4 4.24 -3.50 19.57
C LEU A 4 5.41 -2.55 19.92
N HIS A 5 5.44 -1.99 21.12
CA HIS A 5 6.39 -0.93 21.47
C HIS A 5 7.85 -1.39 21.48
N ASN A 6 8.13 -2.67 21.80
CA ASN A 6 9.51 -3.17 21.95
C ASN A 6 10.03 -3.98 20.75
N MET A 7 9.33 -4.01 19.62
CA MET A 7 9.82 -4.71 18.43
C MET A 7 10.85 -3.87 17.66
N PRO A 8 11.83 -4.52 16.99
CA PRO A 8 12.82 -3.83 16.18
C PRO A 8 12.16 -3.02 15.06
N ILE A 9 12.68 -1.84 14.75
CA ILE A 9 12.12 -0.94 13.72
C ILE A 9 11.89 -1.67 12.39
N PHE A 10 12.81 -2.55 12.00
CA PHE A 10 12.67 -3.35 10.78
C PHE A 10 11.38 -4.19 10.76
N ALA A 11 11.02 -4.83 11.87
CA ALA A 11 9.79 -5.61 11.96
C ALA A 11 8.53 -4.73 11.97
N LYS A 12 8.60 -3.52 12.54
CA LYS A 12 7.50 -2.54 12.50
C LYS A 12 7.25 -2.01 11.08
N VAL A 13 8.31 -1.75 10.32
CA VAL A 13 8.24 -1.22 8.95
C VAL A 13 7.90 -2.30 7.93
N ALA A 14 8.45 -3.51 8.08
CA ALA A 14 8.17 -4.64 7.18
C ALA A 14 6.76 -5.22 7.36
N ALA A 15 6.12 -5.02 8.52
CA ALA A 15 4.78 -5.52 8.81
C ALA A 15 3.71 -4.95 7.87
N ALA A 16 3.75 -3.65 7.53
CA ALA A 16 2.74 -3.04 6.66
C ALA A 16 2.72 -3.63 5.23
N PRO A 17 3.84 -3.65 4.48
CA PRO A 17 3.84 -4.23 3.13
C PRO A 17 3.59 -5.75 3.16
N ALA A 18 4.07 -6.47 4.18
CA ALA A 18 3.80 -7.90 4.33
C ALA A 18 2.30 -8.18 4.56
N ILE A 19 1.65 -7.42 5.44
CA ILE A 19 0.20 -7.54 5.68
C ILE A 19 -0.58 -7.16 4.42
N LEU A 20 -0.17 -6.10 3.72
CA LEU A 20 -0.81 -5.68 2.47
C LEU A 20 -0.70 -6.75 1.37
N LEU A 21 0.45 -7.43 1.26
CA LEU A 21 0.62 -8.55 0.33
C LEU A 21 -0.28 -9.75 0.72
N ILE A 22 -0.34 -10.12 1.99
CA ILE A 22 -1.21 -11.21 2.48
C ILE A 22 -2.69 -10.88 2.20
N VAL A 23 -3.06 -9.63 2.43
CA VAL A 23 -4.36 -9.07 2.10
C VAL A 23 -4.69 -9.19 0.62
N LEU A 24 -3.75 -8.79 -0.24
CA LEU A 24 -3.96 -8.78 -1.69
C LEU A 24 -4.03 -10.21 -2.25
N VAL A 25 -3.22 -11.12 -1.70
CA VAL A 25 -3.29 -12.55 -2.01
C VAL A 25 -4.61 -13.16 -1.52
N GLY A 26 -5.10 -12.77 -0.33
CA GLY A 26 -6.38 -13.24 0.21
C GLY A 26 -7.59 -12.73 -0.59
N ILE A 27 -7.57 -11.45 -1.00
CA ILE A 27 -8.58 -10.91 -1.92
C ILE A 27 -8.50 -11.62 -3.27
N GLY A 28 -7.28 -11.84 -3.80
CA GLY A 28 -7.07 -12.55 -5.05
C GLY A 28 -7.57 -13.99 -5.01
N SER A 29 -7.30 -14.73 -3.93
CA SER A 29 -7.76 -16.11 -3.78
C SER A 29 -9.28 -16.19 -3.56
N GLY A 30 -9.87 -15.27 -2.80
CA GLY A 30 -11.31 -15.17 -2.61
C GLY A 30 -12.05 -14.84 -3.91
N ALA A 31 -11.52 -13.88 -4.69
CA ALA A 31 -12.05 -13.56 -6.01
C ALA A 31 -11.95 -14.75 -6.96
N PHE A 32 -10.81 -15.47 -6.94
CA PHE A 32 -10.60 -16.65 -7.76
C PHE A 32 -11.57 -17.79 -7.38
N ALA A 33 -11.77 -18.04 -6.09
CA ALA A 33 -12.70 -19.05 -5.60
C ALA A 33 -14.16 -18.71 -5.94
N LEU A 34 -14.56 -17.43 -5.85
CA LEU A 34 -15.89 -16.98 -6.29
C LEU A 34 -16.09 -17.21 -7.80
N LEU A 35 -15.11 -16.84 -8.61
CA LEU A 35 -15.17 -17.02 -10.07
C LEU A 35 -15.19 -18.51 -10.48
N THR A 36 -14.45 -19.38 -9.79
CA THR A 36 -14.47 -20.82 -10.08
C THR A 36 -15.77 -21.49 -9.62
N THR A 37 -16.33 -21.05 -8.50
CA THR A 37 -17.63 -21.54 -8.02
C THR A 37 -18.74 -21.14 -8.99
N ASP A 38 -18.71 -19.90 -9.49
CA ASP A 38 -19.65 -19.43 -10.53
C ASP A 38 -19.48 -20.20 -11.84
N ALA A 39 -18.24 -20.47 -12.29
CA ALA A 39 -17.96 -21.22 -13.51
C ALA A 39 -18.47 -22.68 -13.46
N LEU A 40 -18.40 -23.32 -12.28
CA LEU A 40 -18.91 -24.69 -12.06
C LEU A 40 -20.45 -24.76 -12.10
N HIS A 41 -21.15 -23.73 -11.63
CA HIS A 41 -22.61 -23.67 -11.70
C HIS A 41 -23.10 -23.34 -13.12
N VAL A 42 -22.36 -22.54 -13.88
CA VAL A 42 -22.69 -22.23 -15.29
C VAL A 42 -22.50 -23.45 -16.19
N THR A 43 -21.45 -24.26 -15.96
CA THR A 43 -21.23 -25.50 -16.73
C THR A 43 -22.25 -26.59 -16.41
N ALA A 44 -22.74 -26.66 -15.17
CA ALA A 44 -23.86 -27.52 -14.80
C ALA A 44 -25.19 -27.08 -15.48
N LEU A 45 -25.40 -25.77 -15.72
CA LEU A 45 -26.57 -25.31 -16.49
C LEU A 45 -26.51 -25.69 -17.98
N ASP A 46 -25.33 -25.64 -18.60
CA ASP A 46 -25.15 -26.03 -20.01
C ASP A 46 -25.50 -27.51 -20.24
N GLN A 47 -25.02 -28.39 -19.36
CA GLN A 47 -25.16 -29.83 -19.55
C GLN A 47 -26.51 -30.39 -19.10
N ASP A 48 -27.06 -29.90 -17.99
CA ASP A 48 -28.25 -30.52 -17.37
C ASP A 48 -29.59 -29.91 -17.81
N VAL A 49 -29.59 -28.65 -18.31
CA VAL A 49 -30.83 -27.90 -18.56
C VAL A 49 -30.92 -27.43 -20.01
N LEU A 50 -29.89 -26.73 -20.50
CA LEU A 50 -29.92 -26.11 -21.82
C LEU A 50 -29.92 -27.14 -22.96
N ARG A 51 -29.11 -28.21 -22.87
CA ARG A 51 -29.07 -29.25 -23.91
C ARG A 51 -30.37 -30.07 -24.03
N PRO A 52 -30.96 -30.58 -22.93
CA PRO A 52 -32.26 -31.26 -23.01
C PRO A 52 -33.37 -30.34 -23.52
N GLN A 53 -33.45 -29.10 -23.03
CA GLN A 53 -34.46 -28.13 -23.47
C GLN A 53 -34.33 -27.79 -24.96
N GLN A 54 -33.10 -27.56 -25.45
CA GLN A 54 -32.86 -27.34 -26.88
C GLN A 54 -33.30 -28.53 -27.73
N LYS A 55 -33.10 -29.77 -27.25
CA LYS A 55 -33.56 -30.97 -27.95
C LYS A 55 -35.09 -31.09 -27.96
N VAL A 56 -35.75 -30.80 -26.83
CA VAL A 56 -37.22 -30.76 -26.75
C VAL A 56 -37.78 -29.71 -27.71
N ALA A 57 -37.22 -28.50 -27.73
CA ALA A 57 -37.64 -27.42 -28.64
C ALA A 57 -37.39 -27.76 -30.12
N ALA A 58 -36.26 -28.41 -30.44
CA ALA A 58 -35.96 -28.86 -31.80
C ALA A 58 -36.93 -29.95 -32.28
N PHE A 59 -37.27 -30.89 -31.41
CA PHE A 59 -38.27 -31.92 -31.69
C PHE A 59 -39.67 -31.31 -31.89
N ASP A 60 -40.06 -30.39 -31.00
CA ASP A 60 -41.35 -29.69 -31.08
C ASP A 60 -41.50 -28.91 -32.40
N THR A 61 -40.49 -28.12 -32.76
CA THR A 61 -40.44 -27.38 -34.03
C THR A 61 -40.48 -28.34 -35.22
N LYS A 62 -39.80 -29.49 -35.11
CA LYS A 62 -39.79 -30.47 -36.20
C LYS A 62 -41.16 -31.12 -36.40
N LEU A 63 -41.90 -31.41 -35.33
CA LEU A 63 -43.28 -31.90 -35.44
C LEU A 63 -44.16 -30.91 -36.21
N ASP A 64 -44.11 -29.62 -35.86
CA ASP A 64 -44.94 -28.58 -36.47
C ASP A 64 -44.62 -28.42 -37.97
N THR A 65 -43.33 -28.34 -38.30
CA THR A 65 -42.87 -28.21 -39.69
C THR A 65 -43.25 -29.44 -40.52
N THR A 66 -43.12 -30.64 -39.96
CA THR A 66 -43.48 -31.89 -40.64
C THR A 66 -44.99 -31.97 -40.90
N MET A 67 -45.81 -31.64 -39.90
CA MET A 67 -47.27 -31.63 -40.06
C MET A 67 -47.71 -30.61 -41.11
N THR A 68 -47.08 -29.43 -41.11
CA THR A 68 -47.30 -28.40 -42.14
C THR A 68 -46.91 -28.90 -43.54
N SER A 69 -45.76 -29.58 -43.67
CA SER A 69 -45.31 -30.19 -44.92
C SER A 69 -46.31 -31.23 -45.44
N LEU A 70 -46.88 -32.07 -44.57
CA LEU A 70 -47.88 -33.06 -44.93
C LEU A 70 -49.18 -32.43 -45.44
N TYR A 71 -49.71 -31.42 -44.74
CA TYR A 71 -50.88 -30.68 -45.22
C TYR A 71 -50.63 -30.02 -46.57
N ARG A 72 -49.46 -29.40 -46.75
CA ARG A 72 -49.06 -28.80 -48.02
C ARG A 72 -48.95 -29.84 -49.14
N LEU A 73 -48.40 -31.02 -48.83
CA LEU A 73 -48.28 -32.14 -49.76
C LEU A 73 -49.64 -32.64 -50.23
N VAL A 74 -50.54 -32.96 -49.30
CA VAL A 74 -51.88 -33.44 -49.64
C VAL A 74 -52.68 -32.37 -50.39
N SER A 75 -52.59 -31.11 -49.96
CA SER A 75 -53.28 -30.00 -50.63
C SER A 75 -52.79 -29.77 -52.05
N VAL A 76 -51.48 -29.86 -52.30
CA VAL A 76 -50.92 -29.73 -53.66
C VAL A 76 -51.31 -30.93 -54.51
N ALA A 77 -51.22 -32.14 -53.98
CA ALA A 77 -51.58 -33.35 -54.72
C ALA A 77 -53.08 -33.45 -55.04
N ALA A 78 -53.94 -32.82 -54.24
CA ALA A 78 -55.37 -32.77 -54.50
C ALA A 78 -55.76 -31.82 -55.64
N GLU A 79 -54.96 -30.78 -55.91
CA GLU A 79 -55.28 -29.69 -56.84
C GLU A 79 -54.42 -29.72 -58.12
N GLU A 80 -53.17 -30.16 -58.02
CA GLU A 80 -52.15 -30.05 -59.07
C GLU A 80 -51.77 -31.43 -59.62
N SER A 81 -51.61 -31.57 -60.94
CA SER A 81 -51.29 -32.86 -61.59
C SER A 81 -49.80 -33.03 -61.95
N ASP A 82 -48.91 -32.21 -61.39
CA ASP A 82 -47.46 -32.31 -61.61
C ASP A 82 -46.85 -33.44 -60.76
N ALA A 83 -46.84 -34.65 -61.32
CA ALA A 83 -46.32 -35.85 -60.65
C ALA A 83 -44.87 -35.70 -60.15
N PRO A 84 -43.89 -35.19 -60.94
CA PRO A 84 -42.53 -34.93 -60.44
C PRO A 84 -42.47 -34.03 -59.20
N LYS A 85 -43.33 -33.02 -59.11
CA LYS A 85 -43.38 -32.12 -57.95
C LYS A 85 -43.93 -32.82 -56.72
N ILE A 86 -45.02 -33.58 -56.85
CA ILE A 86 -45.64 -34.35 -55.76
C ILE A 86 -44.64 -35.37 -55.22
N THR A 87 -44.00 -36.16 -56.09
CA THR A 87 -43.01 -37.17 -55.66
C THR A 87 -41.82 -36.56 -54.92
N ARG A 88 -41.34 -35.37 -55.33
CA ARG A 88 -40.29 -34.66 -54.58
C ARG A 88 -40.77 -34.25 -53.19
N MET A 89 -41.97 -33.68 -53.10
CA MET A 89 -42.54 -33.26 -51.82
C MET A 89 -42.85 -34.46 -50.90
N ALA A 90 -43.26 -35.61 -51.46
CA ALA A 90 -43.45 -36.86 -50.74
C ALA A 90 -42.11 -37.39 -50.20
N HIS A 91 -41.06 -37.35 -51.00
CA HIS A 91 -39.71 -37.72 -50.57
C HIS A 91 -39.18 -36.80 -49.46
N ASP A 92 -39.39 -35.48 -49.58
CA ASP A 92 -39.01 -34.52 -48.54
C ASP A 92 -39.78 -34.76 -47.24
N ALA A 93 -41.10 -35.00 -47.32
CA ALA A 93 -41.91 -35.37 -46.17
C ALA A 93 -41.44 -36.68 -45.53
N ALA A 94 -41.09 -37.71 -46.32
CA ALA A 94 -40.54 -38.97 -45.80
C ALA A 94 -39.21 -38.76 -45.06
N ASN A 95 -38.36 -37.85 -45.52
CA ASN A 95 -37.14 -37.49 -44.81
C ASN A 95 -37.42 -36.72 -43.52
N ASP A 96 -38.41 -35.83 -43.52
CA ASP A 96 -38.86 -35.12 -42.32
C ASP A 96 -39.30 -36.10 -41.23
N LEU A 97 -40.03 -37.17 -41.60
CA LEU A 97 -40.44 -38.24 -40.67
C LEU A 97 -39.25 -38.96 -40.03
N LYS A 98 -38.19 -39.26 -40.82
CA LYS A 98 -36.97 -39.85 -40.26
C LYS A 98 -36.30 -38.93 -39.25
N VAL A 99 -36.25 -37.63 -39.53
CA VAL A 99 -35.66 -36.65 -38.61
C VAL A 99 -36.49 -36.55 -37.32
N VAL A 100 -37.83 -36.66 -37.39
CA VAL A 100 -38.69 -36.74 -36.19
C VAL A 100 -38.35 -37.98 -35.36
N ASP A 101 -38.20 -39.15 -35.99
CA ASP A 101 -37.82 -40.38 -35.28
C ASP A 101 -36.42 -40.26 -34.64
N ASP A 102 -35.44 -39.74 -35.37
CA ASP A 102 -34.07 -39.52 -34.88
C ASP A 102 -34.02 -38.57 -33.70
N LEU A 103 -34.76 -37.44 -33.76
CA LEU A 103 -34.86 -36.49 -32.66
C LEU A 103 -35.56 -37.12 -31.45
N SER A 104 -36.63 -37.89 -31.64
CA SER A 104 -37.31 -38.60 -30.55
C SER A 104 -36.39 -39.59 -29.84
N ALA A 105 -35.51 -40.28 -30.57
CA ALA A 105 -34.50 -41.17 -29.99
C ALA A 105 -33.38 -40.38 -29.28
N ALA A 106 -32.96 -39.25 -29.86
CA ALA A 106 -31.94 -38.38 -29.27
C ALA A 106 -32.40 -37.70 -27.98
N LEU A 107 -33.71 -37.51 -27.76
CA LEU A 107 -34.30 -37.04 -26.51
C LEU A 107 -34.08 -38.05 -25.38
N ILE A 108 -34.34 -39.34 -25.60
CA ILE A 108 -34.12 -40.39 -24.60
C ILE A 108 -32.64 -40.49 -24.23
N ALA A 109 -31.76 -40.45 -25.23
CA ALA A 109 -30.31 -40.52 -25.00
C ALA A 109 -29.74 -39.28 -24.27
N ALA A 110 -30.48 -38.16 -24.23
CA ALA A 110 -30.04 -36.92 -23.59
C ALA A 110 -30.30 -36.89 -22.09
N VAL A 111 -31.21 -37.73 -21.60
CA VAL A 111 -31.74 -37.63 -20.24
C VAL A 111 -31.29 -38.85 -19.43
N PRO A 112 -30.64 -38.66 -18.27
CA PRO A 112 -30.18 -39.77 -17.43
C PRO A 112 -31.34 -40.69 -17.03
N GLU A 113 -31.10 -42.00 -17.09
CA GLU A 113 -32.08 -43.08 -16.81
C GLU A 113 -32.72 -42.99 -15.40
N GLN A 114 -32.07 -42.28 -14.48
CA GLN A 114 -32.51 -42.04 -13.09
C GLN A 114 -33.32 -40.76 -12.89
N SER A 115 -33.55 -39.97 -13.95
CA SER A 115 -34.42 -38.80 -13.86
C SER A 115 -35.89 -39.22 -13.73
N ALA A 116 -36.67 -38.42 -13.00
CA ALA A 116 -38.11 -38.62 -12.83
C ALA A 116 -38.90 -38.56 -14.17
N ASP A 117 -38.25 -38.14 -15.26
CA ASP A 117 -38.86 -37.89 -16.56
C ASP A 117 -38.58 -39.00 -17.60
N GLY A 118 -37.83 -40.05 -17.26
CA GLY A 118 -37.53 -41.17 -18.17
C GLY A 118 -38.77 -41.90 -18.71
N ALA A 119 -39.83 -41.99 -17.88
CA ALA A 119 -41.12 -42.57 -18.30
C ALA A 119 -41.84 -41.67 -19.32
N ALA A 120 -41.85 -40.35 -19.10
CA ALA A 120 -42.48 -39.38 -20.00
C ALA A 120 -41.80 -39.35 -21.38
N LEU A 121 -40.47 -39.49 -21.42
CA LEU A 121 -39.71 -39.55 -22.68
C LEU A 121 -39.99 -40.82 -23.48
N THR A 122 -40.17 -41.96 -22.81
CA THR A 122 -40.57 -43.22 -23.45
C THR A 122 -41.98 -43.09 -24.03
N GLU A 123 -42.90 -42.44 -23.31
CA GLU A 123 -44.25 -42.17 -23.77
C GLU A 123 -44.26 -41.25 -25.00
N ILE A 124 -43.48 -40.15 -24.97
CA ILE A 124 -43.30 -39.24 -26.12
C ILE A 124 -42.76 -40.00 -27.34
N GLN A 125 -41.74 -40.85 -27.19
CA GLN A 125 -41.23 -41.65 -28.31
C GLN A 125 -42.29 -42.62 -28.84
N GLY A 126 -43.10 -43.21 -27.96
CA GLY A 126 -44.20 -44.09 -28.34
C GLY A 126 -45.21 -43.37 -29.25
N HIS A 127 -45.69 -42.20 -28.83
CA HIS A 127 -46.63 -41.40 -29.62
C HIS A 127 -45.99 -40.80 -30.88
N ALA A 128 -44.73 -40.38 -30.81
CA ALA A 128 -43.97 -39.91 -31.97
C ALA A 128 -43.90 -40.96 -33.08
N ARG A 129 -43.64 -42.23 -32.73
CA ARG A 129 -43.66 -43.36 -33.69
C ARG A 129 -45.04 -43.63 -34.26
N GLN A 130 -46.10 -43.44 -33.48
CA GLN A 130 -47.47 -43.56 -33.98
C GLN A 130 -47.77 -42.45 -34.99
N PHE A 131 -47.35 -41.21 -34.70
CA PHE A 131 -47.43 -40.09 -35.63
C PHE A 131 -46.65 -40.36 -36.92
N THR A 132 -45.37 -40.75 -36.83
CA THR A 132 -44.55 -40.99 -38.04
C THR A 132 -45.09 -42.14 -38.88
N LYS A 133 -45.62 -43.20 -38.26
CA LYS A 133 -46.29 -44.30 -38.96
C LYS A 133 -47.59 -43.85 -39.65
N ALA A 134 -48.42 -43.05 -38.99
CA ALA A 134 -49.66 -42.53 -39.59
C ALA A 134 -49.35 -41.59 -40.75
N ALA A 135 -48.34 -40.72 -40.59
CA ALA A 135 -47.88 -39.82 -41.63
C ALA A 135 -47.25 -40.55 -42.82
N ALA A 136 -46.49 -41.62 -42.60
CA ALA A 136 -45.93 -42.43 -43.68
C ALA A 136 -47.03 -43.02 -44.58
N LEU A 137 -48.15 -43.46 -44.01
CA LEU A 137 -49.30 -43.92 -44.81
C LEU A 137 -49.89 -42.82 -45.69
N VAL A 138 -49.89 -41.57 -45.22
CA VAL A 138 -50.31 -40.41 -46.04
C VAL A 138 -49.32 -40.21 -47.20
N VAL A 139 -48.02 -40.22 -46.91
CA VAL A 139 -46.96 -40.05 -47.92
C VAL A 139 -47.01 -41.16 -48.97
N ASP A 140 -47.22 -42.41 -48.56
CA ASP A 140 -47.31 -43.55 -49.49
C ASP A 140 -48.57 -43.47 -50.38
N MET A 141 -49.67 -42.94 -49.84
CA MET A 141 -50.94 -42.87 -50.56
C MET A 141 -51.05 -41.67 -51.49
N VAL A 142 -50.35 -40.57 -51.20
CA VAL A 142 -50.55 -39.29 -51.88
C VAL A 142 -50.28 -39.34 -53.39
N ASP A 143 -49.35 -40.18 -53.83
CA ASP A 143 -49.02 -40.34 -55.25
C ASP A 143 -50.11 -41.11 -56.02
N SER A 144 -50.86 -41.99 -55.35
CA SER A 144 -51.84 -42.88 -55.96
C SER A 144 -53.29 -42.41 -55.81
N ASP A 145 -53.63 -41.89 -54.63
CA ASP A 145 -54.96 -41.39 -54.28
C ASP A 145 -54.86 -40.26 -53.23
N PRO A 146 -54.76 -38.99 -53.68
CA PRO A 146 -54.73 -37.83 -52.80
C PRO A 146 -55.98 -37.70 -51.93
N GLY A 147 -57.14 -38.20 -52.39
CA GLY A 147 -58.40 -38.16 -51.64
C GLY A 147 -58.34 -39.07 -50.42
N THR A 148 -57.86 -40.31 -50.60
CA THR A 148 -57.62 -41.23 -49.48
C THR A 148 -56.53 -40.68 -48.55
N ALA A 149 -55.44 -40.13 -49.08
CA ALA A 149 -54.40 -39.49 -48.27
C ALA A 149 -54.96 -38.36 -47.39
N LEU A 150 -55.88 -37.54 -47.92
CA LEU A 150 -56.57 -36.50 -47.15
C LEU A 150 -57.43 -37.06 -46.01
N THR A 151 -58.13 -38.18 -46.23
CA THR A 151 -58.90 -38.81 -45.13
C THR A 151 -57.99 -39.34 -44.02
N MET A 152 -56.79 -39.81 -44.37
CA MET A 152 -55.79 -40.31 -43.42
C MET A 152 -55.18 -39.21 -42.55
N MET A 153 -55.18 -37.95 -43.01
CA MET A 153 -54.70 -36.81 -42.22
C MET A 153 -55.43 -36.64 -40.88
N SER A 154 -56.69 -37.08 -40.75
CA SER A 154 -57.41 -37.04 -39.47
C SER A 154 -56.80 -37.96 -38.40
N ALA A 155 -56.33 -39.16 -38.80
CA ALA A 155 -55.63 -40.05 -37.89
C ALA A 155 -54.24 -39.52 -37.55
N THR A 156 -53.53 -38.98 -38.54
CA THR A 156 -52.23 -38.34 -38.36
C THR A 156 -52.30 -37.13 -37.43
N ALA A 157 -53.35 -36.30 -37.56
CA ALA A 157 -53.57 -35.14 -36.70
C ALA A 157 -53.79 -35.52 -35.24
N ARG A 158 -54.56 -36.57 -34.97
CA ARG A 158 -54.74 -37.07 -33.60
C ARG A 158 -53.43 -37.54 -32.98
N ALA A 159 -52.64 -38.34 -33.70
CA ALA A 159 -51.35 -38.80 -33.22
C ALA A 159 -50.36 -37.63 -33.00
N TYR A 160 -50.40 -36.61 -33.87
CA TYR A 160 -49.66 -35.37 -33.71
C TYR A 160 -50.07 -34.62 -32.44
N ASP A 161 -51.37 -34.40 -32.22
CA ASP A 161 -51.87 -33.66 -31.06
C ASP A 161 -51.54 -34.37 -29.73
N GLU A 162 -51.66 -35.70 -29.68
CA GLU A 162 -51.24 -36.51 -28.53
C GLU A 162 -49.74 -36.36 -28.25
N THR A 163 -48.91 -36.40 -29.30
CA THR A 163 -47.46 -36.19 -29.17
C THR A 163 -47.17 -34.77 -28.66
N LYS A 164 -47.79 -33.74 -29.24
CA LYS A 164 -47.61 -32.33 -28.84
C LYS A 164 -48.04 -32.07 -27.41
N HIS A 165 -49.13 -32.70 -26.94
CA HIS A 165 -49.59 -32.55 -25.56
C HIS A 165 -48.53 -33.05 -24.56
N LEU A 166 -47.92 -34.21 -24.83
CA LEU A 166 -46.85 -34.75 -23.98
C LEU A 166 -45.58 -33.89 -24.04
N VAL A 167 -45.21 -33.42 -25.23
CA VAL A 167 -44.05 -32.53 -25.43
C VAL A 167 -44.25 -31.20 -24.70
N ALA A 168 -45.44 -30.59 -24.77
CA ALA A 168 -45.77 -29.35 -24.05
C ALA A 168 -45.72 -29.54 -22.53
N GLY A 169 -46.21 -30.68 -22.03
CA GLY A 169 -46.10 -31.04 -20.62
C GLY A 169 -44.64 -31.12 -20.17
N LEU A 170 -43.78 -31.76 -20.96
CA LEU A 170 -42.35 -31.84 -20.67
C LEU A 170 -41.65 -30.47 -20.77
N ALA A 171 -41.95 -29.67 -21.79
CA ALA A 171 -41.40 -28.33 -21.97
C ALA A 171 -41.75 -27.41 -20.78
N SER A 172 -43.00 -27.43 -20.32
CA SER A 172 -43.43 -26.62 -19.16
C SER A 172 -42.69 -26.96 -17.86
N LYS A 173 -42.31 -28.24 -17.66
CA LYS A 173 -41.49 -28.64 -16.53
C LYS A 173 -40.08 -28.05 -16.62
N PHE A 174 -39.49 -28.03 -17.81
CA PHE A 174 -38.18 -27.41 -18.03
C PHE A 174 -38.23 -25.90 -17.81
N ASP A 175 -39.27 -25.20 -18.28
CA ASP A 175 -39.42 -23.76 -18.10
C ASP A 175 -39.52 -23.36 -16.61
N ILE A 176 -40.28 -24.10 -15.81
CA ILE A 176 -40.40 -23.85 -14.36
C ILE A 176 -39.04 -24.06 -13.65
N LEU A 177 -38.28 -25.08 -14.07
CA LEU A 177 -36.95 -25.36 -13.52
C LEU A 177 -35.92 -24.31 -13.93
N GLU A 178 -36.04 -23.75 -15.14
CA GLU A 178 -35.21 -22.64 -15.61
C GLU A 178 -35.44 -21.37 -14.78
N GLU A 179 -36.69 -20.96 -14.57
CA GLU A 179 -36.99 -19.74 -13.80
C GLU A 179 -36.46 -19.83 -12.37
N GLU A 180 -36.63 -20.99 -11.71
CA GLU A 180 -36.17 -21.19 -10.34
C GLU A 180 -34.63 -21.26 -10.24
N ARG A 181 -33.94 -21.86 -11.23
CA ARG A 181 -32.46 -21.92 -11.24
C ARG A 181 -31.81 -20.60 -11.67
N ILE A 182 -32.38 -19.88 -12.64
CA ILE A 182 -31.92 -18.53 -13.03
C ILE A 182 -32.08 -17.56 -11.84
N ALA A 183 -33.16 -17.67 -11.07
CA ALA A 183 -33.35 -16.92 -9.84
C ALA A 183 -32.28 -17.25 -8.78
N ARG A 184 -31.97 -18.55 -8.58
CA ARG A 184 -30.90 -19.01 -7.67
C ARG A 184 -29.51 -18.52 -8.08
N LEU A 185 -29.20 -18.50 -9.38
CA LEU A 185 -27.95 -17.93 -9.92
C LEU A 185 -27.84 -16.44 -9.63
N LYS A 186 -28.91 -15.68 -9.87
CA LYS A 186 -28.94 -14.24 -9.56
C LYS A 186 -28.74 -13.99 -8.06
N SER A 187 -29.39 -14.75 -7.17
CA SER A 187 -29.23 -14.57 -5.72
C SER A 187 -27.84 -14.95 -5.20
N SER A 188 -27.21 -15.98 -5.79
CA SER A 188 -25.81 -16.35 -5.49
C SER A 188 -24.85 -15.20 -5.83
N MET A 189 -25.04 -14.58 -7.00
CA MET A 189 -24.21 -13.47 -7.47
C MET A 189 -24.27 -12.23 -6.55
N TYR A 190 -25.43 -11.92 -5.96
CA TYR A 190 -25.54 -10.77 -5.06
C TYR A 190 -24.89 -11.01 -3.69
N THR A 191 -25.09 -12.21 -3.12
CA THR A 191 -24.58 -12.51 -1.77
C THR A 191 -23.05 -12.65 -1.77
N GLY A 192 -22.48 -13.32 -2.78
CA GLY A 192 -21.02 -13.45 -2.94
C GLY A 192 -20.33 -12.11 -3.20
N ARG A 193 -20.92 -11.25 -4.05
CA ARG A 193 -20.40 -9.89 -4.32
C ARG A 193 -20.43 -9.00 -3.09
N LEU A 194 -21.50 -9.04 -2.30
CA LEU A 194 -21.61 -8.20 -1.11
C LEU A 194 -20.61 -8.63 -0.03
N ALA A 195 -20.45 -9.94 0.19
CA ALA A 195 -19.47 -10.49 1.12
C ALA A 195 -18.02 -10.15 0.69
N PHE A 196 -17.71 -10.26 -0.61
CA PHE A 196 -16.41 -9.87 -1.15
C PHE A 196 -16.16 -8.38 -1.00
N ALA A 197 -17.13 -7.52 -1.35
CA ALA A 197 -17.02 -6.08 -1.18
C ALA A 197 -16.80 -5.71 0.30
N ALA A 198 -17.54 -6.33 1.22
CA ALA A 198 -17.35 -6.14 2.65
C ALA A 198 -15.95 -6.57 3.13
N ALA A 199 -15.44 -7.70 2.63
CA ALA A 199 -14.09 -8.16 2.93
C ALA A 199 -13.01 -7.18 2.43
N VAL A 200 -13.13 -6.68 1.20
CA VAL A 200 -12.22 -5.68 0.63
C VAL A 200 -12.23 -4.39 1.47
N VAL A 201 -13.42 -3.92 1.87
CA VAL A 201 -13.54 -2.72 2.72
C VAL A 201 -12.92 -2.94 4.10
N ALA A 202 -13.22 -4.07 4.76
CA ALA A 202 -12.66 -4.39 6.07
C ALA A 202 -11.12 -4.45 6.05
N VAL A 203 -10.59 -5.05 4.99
CA VAL A 203 -9.16 -5.14 4.73
C VAL A 203 -8.52 -3.77 4.46
N GLY A 204 -9.17 -2.93 3.66
CA GLY A 204 -8.74 -1.54 3.43
C GLY A 204 -8.69 -0.74 4.74
N MET A 205 -9.68 -0.92 5.62
CA MET A 205 -9.71 -0.28 6.94
C MET A 205 -8.54 -0.73 7.83
N ILE A 206 -8.19 -2.01 7.81
CA ILE A 206 -7.03 -2.54 8.55
C ILE A 206 -5.72 -1.94 8.01
N ALA A 207 -5.58 -1.82 6.68
CA ALA A 207 -4.40 -1.21 6.07
C ALA A 207 -4.24 0.27 6.50
N ILE A 208 -5.33 1.04 6.47
CA ILE A 208 -5.34 2.44 6.93
C ILE A 208 -4.92 2.53 8.41
N LEU A 209 -5.46 1.65 9.26
CA LEU A 209 -5.13 1.62 10.68
C LEU A 209 -3.63 1.33 10.90
N LEU A 210 -3.05 0.39 10.15
CA LEU A 210 -1.63 0.06 10.24
C LEU A 210 -0.73 1.23 9.83
N VAL A 211 -1.09 1.94 8.76
CA VAL A 211 -0.36 3.15 8.34
C VAL A 211 -0.35 4.20 9.44
N ILE A 212 -1.50 4.46 10.07
CA ILE A 212 -1.61 5.43 11.18
C ILE A 212 -0.73 5.00 12.37
N VAL A 213 -0.71 3.71 12.71
CA VAL A 213 0.12 3.18 13.79
C VAL A 213 1.61 3.37 13.49
N ILE A 214 2.06 3.11 12.25
CA ILE A 214 3.47 3.29 11.87
C ILE A 214 3.90 4.75 11.92
N ILE A 215 3.08 5.66 11.39
CA ILE A 215 3.36 7.11 11.43
C ILE A 215 3.56 7.57 12.88
N ARG A 216 2.70 7.11 13.80
CA ARG A 216 2.80 7.47 15.22
C ARG A 216 3.94 6.77 15.96
N ALA A 217 4.26 5.53 15.60
CA ALA A 217 5.25 4.72 16.32
C ALA A 217 6.70 4.95 15.86
N VAL A 218 6.90 5.39 14.61
CA VAL A 218 8.25 5.52 14.01
C VAL A 218 8.50 6.93 13.51
N SER A 219 7.67 7.43 12.59
CA SER A 219 7.91 8.73 11.95
C SER A 219 7.88 9.88 12.94
N ALA A 220 6.88 9.93 13.84
CA ALA A 220 6.76 11.01 14.81
C ALA A 220 7.94 11.08 15.83
N PRO A 221 8.38 9.98 16.46
CA PRO A 221 9.55 9.99 17.34
C PRO A 221 10.86 10.38 16.64
N ILE A 222 11.08 9.91 15.41
CA ILE A 222 12.27 10.29 14.62
C ILE A 222 12.27 11.80 14.40
N MET A 223 11.14 12.37 13.97
CA MET A 223 11.02 13.81 13.74
C MET A 223 11.23 14.62 15.03
N ALA A 224 10.78 14.11 16.18
CA ALA A 224 11.00 14.73 17.48
C ALA A 224 12.49 14.71 17.91
N LEU A 225 13.19 13.60 17.70
CA LEU A 225 14.64 13.52 17.94
C LEU A 225 15.42 14.42 16.99
N THR A 226 15.02 14.50 15.71
CA THR A 226 15.64 15.42 14.74
C THR A 226 15.47 16.89 15.16
N ARG A 227 14.29 17.27 15.65
CA ARG A 227 14.06 18.64 16.18
C ARG A 227 14.95 18.92 17.40
N THR A 228 15.02 17.98 18.34
CA THR A 228 15.88 18.12 19.52
C THR A 228 17.35 18.30 19.14
N LEU A 229 17.82 17.57 18.11
CA LEU A 229 19.16 17.74 17.57
C LEU A 229 19.36 19.12 16.91
N GLN A 230 18.35 19.64 16.19
CA GLN A 230 18.41 20.99 15.63
C GLN A 230 18.48 22.05 16.74
N ASP A 231 17.73 21.91 17.82
CA ASP A 231 17.75 22.85 18.95
C ASP A 231 19.13 22.87 19.64
N LEU A 232 19.75 21.70 19.80
CA LEU A 232 21.13 21.56 20.28
C LEU A 232 22.13 22.32 19.39
N THR A 233 21.98 22.25 18.07
CA THR A 233 22.85 23.00 17.15
C THR A 233 22.67 24.52 17.24
N ARG A 234 21.55 24.98 17.80
CA ARG A 234 21.27 26.40 18.08
C ARG A 234 21.72 26.82 19.48
N GLN A 235 22.53 26.00 20.16
CA GLN A 235 23.01 26.19 21.53
C GLN A 235 21.88 26.22 22.59
N ASP A 236 20.71 25.66 22.28
CA ASP A 236 19.66 25.44 23.29
C ASP A 236 19.85 24.07 23.94
N TYR A 237 20.46 24.05 25.12
CA TYR A 237 20.72 22.83 25.89
C TYR A 237 19.64 22.51 26.94
N SER A 238 18.62 23.37 27.04
CA SER A 238 17.52 23.23 28.00
C SER A 238 16.44 22.25 27.54
N VAL A 239 16.47 21.85 26.26
CA VAL A 239 15.50 20.94 25.64
C VAL A 239 15.55 19.53 26.23
N THR A 240 14.39 18.93 26.45
CA THR A 240 14.27 17.55 26.92
C THR A 240 14.27 16.56 25.77
N VAL A 241 15.08 15.49 25.85
CA VAL A 241 15.12 14.46 24.80
C VAL A 241 13.93 13.49 24.94
N PRO A 242 13.03 13.40 23.95
CA PRO A 242 11.90 12.49 24.00
C PRO A 242 12.34 11.01 23.83
N GLY A 243 11.62 10.08 24.45
CA GLY A 243 11.79 8.64 24.17
C GLY A 243 12.91 7.92 24.91
N LEU A 244 13.50 8.51 25.96
CA LEU A 244 14.61 7.91 26.73
C LEU A 244 14.31 6.51 27.31
N HIS A 245 13.06 6.25 27.66
CA HIS A 245 12.61 4.96 28.23
C HIS A 245 12.29 3.90 27.18
N ALA A 246 12.35 4.21 25.88
CA ALA A 246 12.10 3.23 24.84
C ALA A 246 13.20 2.16 24.85
N LYS A 247 12.77 0.90 24.68
CA LYS A 247 13.65 -0.28 24.69
C LYS A 247 14.06 -0.75 23.29
N ASP A 248 13.58 -0.07 22.26
CA ASP A 248 13.90 -0.34 20.86
C ASP A 248 15.08 0.52 20.37
N GLU A 249 15.37 0.47 19.07
CA GLU A 249 16.47 1.20 18.45
C GLU A 249 16.27 2.73 18.54
N LEU A 250 15.03 3.22 18.56
CA LEU A 250 14.73 4.64 18.76
C LEU A 250 15.11 5.10 20.17
N GLY A 251 14.88 4.26 21.18
CA GLY A 251 15.35 4.54 22.54
C GLY A 251 16.87 4.56 22.67
N THR A 252 17.57 3.72 21.91
CA THR A 252 19.04 3.77 21.84
C THR A 252 19.53 5.08 21.23
N MET A 253 18.90 5.56 20.16
CA MET A 253 19.18 6.89 19.61
C MET A 253 18.86 8.01 20.61
N ALA A 254 17.71 7.97 21.29
CA ALA A 254 17.33 8.97 22.29
C ALA A 254 18.38 9.10 23.41
N ARG A 255 18.89 7.98 23.93
CA ARG A 255 19.97 7.99 24.93
C ARG A 255 21.27 8.58 24.40
N ALA A 256 21.63 8.30 23.13
CA ALA A 256 22.81 8.89 22.51
C ALA A 256 22.68 10.42 22.34
N VAL A 257 21.50 10.90 21.92
CA VAL A 257 21.21 12.35 21.79
C VAL A 257 21.24 13.04 23.16
N ASP A 258 20.73 12.40 24.21
CA ASP A 258 20.82 12.97 25.57
C ASP A 258 22.26 13.03 26.09
N GLY A 259 23.10 12.04 25.78
CA GLY A 259 24.54 12.12 26.06
C GLY A 259 25.21 13.29 25.36
N LEU A 260 24.85 13.58 24.10
CA LEU A 260 25.32 14.76 23.37
C LEU A 260 24.85 16.06 24.02
N ARG A 261 23.57 16.16 24.42
CA ARG A 261 23.03 17.32 25.14
C ARG A 261 23.79 17.59 26.44
N GLN A 262 23.99 16.56 27.26
CA GLN A 262 24.71 16.67 28.53
C GLN A 262 26.15 17.14 28.32
N THR A 263 26.84 16.57 27.33
CA THR A 263 28.21 16.96 26.98
C THR A 263 28.28 18.42 26.50
N ALA A 264 27.34 18.84 25.64
CA ALA A 264 27.32 20.20 25.12
C ALA A 264 27.00 21.25 26.19
N SER A 265 26.07 20.94 27.11
CA SER A 265 25.77 21.80 28.26
C SER A 265 26.98 21.97 29.17
N LEU A 266 27.69 20.88 29.50
CA LEU A 266 28.90 20.93 30.31
C LEU A 266 29.98 21.80 29.65
N LEU A 267 30.17 21.65 28.34
CA LEU A 267 31.18 22.41 27.60
C LEU A 267 30.87 23.92 27.57
N GLU A 268 29.59 24.28 27.48
CA GLU A 268 29.11 25.66 27.58
C GLU A 268 29.34 26.24 28.98
N ASP A 269 29.01 25.49 30.03
CA ASP A 269 29.24 25.92 31.41
C ASP A 269 30.74 26.14 31.69
N LEU A 270 31.60 25.24 31.19
CA LEU A 270 33.06 25.39 31.26
C LEU A 270 33.56 26.64 30.51
N ARG A 271 33.01 26.91 29.32
CA ARG A 271 33.36 28.14 28.57
C ARG A 271 32.97 29.40 29.34
N ARG A 272 31.77 29.45 29.92
CA ARG A 272 31.31 30.59 30.74
C ARG A 272 32.17 30.79 31.98
N GLN A 273 32.58 29.71 32.64
CA GLN A 273 33.49 29.78 33.78
C GLN A 273 34.87 30.34 33.37
N GLN A 274 35.43 29.87 32.26
CA GLN A 274 36.70 30.37 31.72
C GLN A 274 36.62 31.84 31.31
N GLU A 275 35.53 32.27 30.69
CA GLU A 275 35.31 33.68 30.34
C GLU A 275 35.18 34.56 31.58
N ALA A 276 34.43 34.12 32.60
CA ALA A 276 34.30 34.84 33.86
C ALA A 276 35.63 34.95 34.61
N GLU A 277 36.43 33.88 34.61
CA GLU A 277 37.77 33.88 35.20
C GLU A 277 38.71 34.82 34.45
N ARG A 278 38.72 34.78 33.11
CA ARG A 278 39.49 35.72 32.29
C ARG A 278 39.11 37.17 32.58
N GLN A 279 37.82 37.48 32.63
CA GLN A 279 37.34 38.83 32.96
C GLN A 279 37.78 39.27 34.36
N ARG A 280 37.76 38.37 35.36
CA ARG A 280 38.27 38.68 36.70
C ARG A 280 39.77 38.95 36.68
N THR A 281 40.56 38.10 36.03
CA THR A 281 42.01 38.30 35.92
C THR A 281 42.36 39.58 35.16
N GLU A 282 41.59 39.94 34.13
CA GLU A 282 41.77 41.21 33.41
C GLU A 282 41.43 42.42 34.29
N GLN A 283 40.34 42.36 35.08
CA GLN A 283 39.98 43.41 36.04
C GLN A 283 41.01 43.55 37.16
N GLU A 284 41.51 42.43 37.71
CA GLU A 284 42.57 42.41 38.71
C GLU A 284 43.87 43.00 38.16
N LYS A 285 44.25 42.64 36.92
CA LYS A 285 45.39 43.24 36.23
C LYS A 285 45.22 44.74 36.02
N ALA A 286 44.02 45.20 35.62
CA ALA A 286 43.74 46.61 35.44
C ALA A 286 43.82 47.39 36.78
N ALA A 287 43.23 46.86 37.85
CA ALA A 287 43.30 47.45 39.18
C ALA A 287 44.72 47.46 39.76
N TRP A 288 45.49 46.39 39.48
CA TRP A 288 46.90 46.32 39.83
C TRP A 288 47.72 47.38 39.08
N LEU A 289 47.54 47.53 37.76
CA LEU A 289 48.19 48.58 36.97
C LEU A 289 47.85 49.99 37.47
N GLU A 290 46.60 50.25 37.85
CA GLU A 290 46.17 51.54 38.41
C GLU A 290 46.86 51.84 39.75
N THR A 291 46.91 50.86 40.66
CA THR A 291 47.61 50.98 41.95
C THR A 291 49.12 51.19 41.77
N MET A 292 49.70 50.53 40.77
CA MET A 292 51.11 50.69 40.41
C MET A 292 51.42 52.09 39.88
N SER A 293 50.53 52.67 39.05
CA SER A 293 50.69 54.06 38.60
C SER A 293 50.77 55.03 39.78
N TRP A 294 49.90 54.88 40.79
CA TRP A 294 49.91 55.74 41.98
C TRP A 294 51.16 55.57 42.84
N THR A 295 51.65 54.34 42.99
CA THR A 295 52.86 54.05 43.78
C THR A 295 54.11 54.59 43.11
N VAL A 296 54.24 54.38 41.79
CA VAL A 296 55.35 54.93 40.99
C VAL A 296 55.36 56.46 41.05
N GLU A 297 54.20 57.12 40.93
CA GLU A 297 54.09 58.58 41.04
C GLU A 297 54.56 59.08 42.42
N ARG A 298 54.14 58.41 43.49
CA ARG A 298 54.56 58.76 44.86
C ARG A 298 56.06 58.58 45.05
N GLU A 299 56.62 57.47 44.57
CA GLU A 299 58.04 57.16 44.73
C GLU A 299 58.94 58.16 43.97
N ILE A 300 58.53 58.54 42.75
CA ILE A 300 59.20 59.56 41.93
C ILE A 300 59.18 60.92 42.64
N LEU A 301 58.06 61.31 43.23
CA LEU A 301 57.97 62.56 44.00
C LEU A 301 58.94 62.55 45.19
N THR A 302 59.01 61.46 45.96
CA THR A 302 60.00 61.32 47.05
C THR A 302 61.45 61.34 46.58
N ALA A 303 61.76 60.74 45.43
CA ALA A 303 63.11 60.77 44.86
C ALA A 303 63.50 62.18 44.39
N ILE A 304 62.56 62.92 43.82
CA ILE A 304 62.74 64.34 43.46
C ILE A 304 62.92 65.20 44.72
N GLU A 305 62.17 64.95 45.79
CA GLU A 305 62.34 65.61 47.09
C GLU A 305 63.73 65.35 47.70
N GLN A 306 64.24 64.11 47.60
CA GLN A 306 65.58 63.74 48.08
C GLN A 306 66.70 64.41 47.29
N ILE A 307 66.52 64.59 45.98
CA ILE A 307 67.49 65.32 45.14
C ILE A 307 67.42 66.83 45.45
N ARG A 308 66.25 67.37 45.78
CA ARG A 308 66.07 68.79 46.14
C ARG A 308 66.67 69.17 47.50
N GLY A 309 67.07 68.18 48.32
CA GLY A 309 67.69 68.37 49.62
C GLY A 309 69.20 68.69 49.61
N ASP A 310 69.88 68.62 48.46
CA ASP A 310 71.33 68.86 48.34
C ASP A 310 71.63 69.79 47.14
N ASP A 311 71.72 71.10 47.37
CA ASP A 311 72.40 72.07 46.50
C ASP A 311 73.27 73.00 47.39
N PRO A 312 74.62 72.87 47.41
CA PRO A 312 75.53 73.85 48.00
C PRO A 312 76.01 74.89 46.95
N PRO A 313 76.50 76.08 47.38
CA PRO A 313 76.71 77.21 46.49
C PRO A 313 77.98 77.09 45.63
N VAL A 314 77.87 77.64 44.41
CA VAL A 314 78.90 77.80 43.39
C VAL A 314 80.06 78.69 43.86
N GLY A 315 81.31 78.30 43.57
CA GLY A 315 82.50 79.12 43.76
C GLY A 315 83.58 78.92 42.68
N ALA A 316 83.70 79.93 41.79
CA ALA A 316 84.87 80.49 41.09
C ALA A 316 85.75 79.67 40.09
N SER A 317 85.90 80.25 38.89
CA SER A 317 86.86 80.00 37.78
C SER A 317 88.34 80.29 38.17
N PRO A 318 89.42 80.00 37.38
CA PRO A 318 89.58 80.15 35.91
C PRO A 318 90.42 79.07 35.13
N ASP A 319 90.36 79.15 33.79
CA ASP A 319 91.09 78.43 32.70
C ASP A 319 92.63 78.72 32.70
N PRO A 320 93.58 78.05 31.96
CA PRO A 320 93.48 77.57 30.56
C PRO A 320 94.21 76.25 30.13
N SER A 321 93.81 75.74 28.94
CA SER A 321 94.36 74.72 27.98
C SER A 321 95.91 74.55 27.83
N PRO A 322 96.47 73.63 26.99
CA PRO A 322 96.13 72.22 26.61
C PRO A 322 97.37 71.24 26.56
N GLY A 323 97.16 69.91 26.47
CA GLY A 323 98.13 68.98 25.82
C GLY A 323 98.50 67.65 26.52
N ASN A 324 98.18 66.54 25.84
CA ASN A 324 98.80 65.18 25.79
C ASN A 324 99.54 64.56 26.99
N GLY A 325 99.13 63.34 27.38
CA GLY A 325 100.00 62.33 28.00
C GLY A 325 99.32 61.28 28.88
N ALA A 326 99.18 60.06 28.33
CA ALA A 326 99.18 58.74 28.98
C ALA A 326 98.56 58.50 30.39
N LEU A 327 97.46 57.72 30.38
CA LEU A 327 97.02 56.63 31.28
C LEU A 327 97.27 56.73 32.80
N THR A 328 96.17 56.86 33.57
CA THR A 328 95.78 55.95 34.68
C THR A 328 94.34 56.27 35.14
N PRO A 329 93.66 55.36 35.86
CA PRO A 329 92.19 55.29 35.91
C PRO A 329 91.60 56.12 37.05
N GLU A 330 90.66 57.02 36.74
CA GLU A 330 89.79 57.63 37.76
C GLU A 330 88.36 57.12 37.61
N CYS A 331 88.12 55.97 38.25
CA CYS A 331 86.82 55.70 38.83
C CYS A 331 86.72 56.56 40.10
N SER A 332 86.23 57.79 39.96
CA SER A 332 85.98 58.70 41.09
C SER A 332 84.49 58.67 41.45
N ALA A 333 84.19 57.85 42.45
CA ALA A 333 83.07 57.96 43.38
C ALA A 333 81.69 58.35 42.81
N ALA A 334 80.96 57.37 42.27
CA ALA A 334 79.53 57.33 42.55
C ALA A 334 79.37 57.16 44.06
N GLY A 335 79.07 58.25 44.77
CA GLY A 335 78.92 58.25 46.22
C GLY A 335 77.88 57.24 46.68
N PRO A 336 77.93 56.78 47.95
CA PRO A 336 77.05 55.73 48.48
C PRO A 336 75.53 56.03 48.34
N ARG A 337 75.14 57.27 48.03
CA ARG A 337 73.75 57.70 47.85
C ARG A 337 73.17 57.44 46.45
N THR A 338 73.93 57.62 45.36
CA THR A 338 73.45 57.23 44.01
C THR A 338 73.36 55.73 43.89
N VAL A 339 74.27 55.01 44.55
CA VAL A 339 74.18 53.56 44.75
C VAL A 339 72.91 53.20 45.53
N ALA A 340 72.57 53.90 46.61
CA ALA A 340 71.36 53.63 47.39
C ALA A 340 70.04 53.89 46.64
N VAL A 341 69.99 54.91 45.78
CA VAL A 341 68.81 55.19 44.94
C VAL A 341 68.63 54.11 43.87
N LEU A 342 69.72 53.74 43.17
CA LEU A 342 69.70 52.63 42.22
C LEU A 342 69.42 51.29 42.91
N GLU A 343 69.86 51.10 44.15
CA GLU A 343 69.63 49.90 44.93
C GLU A 343 68.18 49.82 45.43
N ASN A 344 67.57 50.94 45.81
CA ASN A 344 66.14 50.99 46.14
C ASN A 344 65.27 50.78 44.90
N LEU A 345 65.56 51.43 43.78
CA LEU A 345 64.90 51.15 42.50
C LEU A 345 65.08 49.69 42.07
N ALA A 346 66.28 49.13 42.23
CA ALA A 346 66.55 47.72 41.93
C ALA A 346 65.91 46.73 42.93
N LYS A 347 65.62 47.15 44.17
CA LYS A 347 64.84 46.37 45.14
C LYS A 347 63.36 46.37 44.77
N VAL A 348 62.84 47.52 44.37
CA VAL A 348 61.48 47.68 43.86
C VAL A 348 61.29 46.85 42.58
N VAL A 349 62.19 46.96 41.60
CA VAL A 349 62.15 46.11 40.38
C VAL A 349 62.31 44.61 40.69
N ARG A 350 63.05 44.24 41.75
CA ARG A 350 63.14 42.84 42.20
C ARG A 350 61.91 42.35 42.96
N SER A 351 61.19 43.22 43.68
CA SER A 351 59.89 42.84 44.25
C SER A 351 58.85 42.68 43.14
N PHE A 352 58.89 43.53 42.11
CA PHE A 352 58.10 43.39 40.88
C PHE A 352 58.30 42.05 40.16
N SER A 353 59.53 41.52 40.11
CA SER A 353 59.81 40.22 39.47
C SER A 353 59.30 39.00 40.25
N ARG A 354 58.93 39.15 41.54
CA ARG A 354 58.45 38.05 42.38
C ARG A 354 56.92 37.93 42.44
N GLU A 355 56.19 38.94 41.98
CA GLU A 355 54.72 38.96 41.99
C GLU A 355 54.10 38.68 40.61
N ILE A 356 54.92 38.60 39.55
CA ILE A 356 54.48 38.34 38.16
C ILE A 356 54.71 36.86 37.74
N TYR A 357 55.30 36.03 38.60
CA TYR A 357 55.48 34.58 38.42
C TYR A 357 54.99 33.84 39.66
#